data_AF-A0A060QM13-F1
#
_entry.id   AF-A0A060QM13-F1
#
_cell.length_a   1.000
_cell.length_b   1.000
_cell.length_c   1.000
_cell.angle_alpha   90.00
_cell.angle_beta   90.00
_cell.angle_gamma   90.00
#
_symmetry.space_group_name_H-M   'P 1'
#
loop_
_entity.id
_entity.type
_entity.pdbx_description
1 polymer ?
#
loop_
_entity_poly.entity_id
_entity_poly.type
_entity_poly.pdbx_seq_one_letter_code
_entity_poly.pdbx_strand_id
1 'polypeptide(L)'
;MVDDVDALRLSLAELAAERDSLVQAHQEELARVKAAARDTVLAGALRAEAARLGAYDPDLVAAHVDRSAITWSEEGAPQGVEKALRDAREVRHFLFRETGQRLSGEAQESAGIVPKPAPAQGQDARQLPAHDYALRKRQFLAGII
;
A
#
# COMPACT_ATOMS: atom_id res chain seq x y z
N MET A 1 49.35 -42.37 20.71
CA MET A 1 50.04 -41.04 20.67
C MET A 1 50.08 -40.49 19.25
N VAL A 2 50.74 -41.13 18.27
CA VAL A 2 50.68 -40.67 16.85
C VAL A 2 49.30 -40.94 16.24
N ASP A 3 48.74 -42.12 16.47
CA ASP A 3 47.41 -42.50 15.96
C ASP A 3 46.27 -41.60 16.46
N ASP A 4 46.36 -41.12 17.71
CA ASP A 4 45.35 -40.23 18.30
C ASP A 4 45.36 -38.84 17.64
N VAL A 5 46.55 -38.36 17.25
CA VAL A 5 46.70 -37.07 16.55
C VAL A 5 46.15 -37.16 15.13
N ASP A 6 46.34 -38.28 14.45
CA ASP A 6 45.79 -38.49 13.11
C ASP A 6 44.26 -38.67 13.13
N ALA A 7 43.73 -39.36 14.15
CA ALA A 7 42.28 -39.43 14.39
C ALA A 7 41.66 -38.04 14.64
N LEU A 8 42.32 -37.19 15.43
CA LEU A 8 41.88 -35.81 15.66
C LEU A 8 41.96 -34.94 14.40
N ARG A 9 42.97 -35.12 13.56
CA ARG A 9 43.07 -34.40 12.28
C ARG A 9 41.92 -34.77 11.34
N LEU A 10 41.56 -36.05 11.30
CA LEU A 10 40.49 -36.55 10.46
C LEU A 10 39.14 -36.02 10.95
N SER A 11 38.86 -36.06 12.25
CA SER A 11 37.61 -35.51 12.80
C SER A 11 37.51 -33.99 12.64
N LEU A 12 38.62 -33.25 12.75
CA LEU A 12 38.65 -31.83 12.46
C LEU A 12 38.37 -31.51 10.98
N ALA A 13 38.89 -32.34 10.06
CA ALA A 13 38.62 -32.19 8.64
C ALA A 13 37.15 -32.44 8.30
N GLU A 14 36.54 -33.46 8.92
CA GLU A 14 35.10 -33.76 8.78
C GLU A 14 34.25 -32.61 9.31
N LEU A 15 34.51 -32.12 10.53
CA LEU A 15 33.79 -31.00 11.11
C LEU A 15 33.95 -29.70 10.30
N ALA A 16 35.13 -29.46 9.73
CA ALA A 16 35.35 -28.32 8.85
C ALA A 16 34.53 -28.43 7.56
N ALA A 17 34.47 -29.61 6.96
CA ALA A 17 33.65 -29.86 5.77
C ALA A 17 32.15 -29.71 6.05
N GLU A 18 31.68 -30.22 7.19
CA GLU A 18 30.29 -30.03 7.64
C GLU A 18 29.95 -28.56 7.85
N ARG A 19 30.81 -27.81 8.55
CA ARG A 19 30.66 -26.36 8.73
C ARG A 19 30.58 -25.66 7.37
N ASP A 20 31.49 -25.96 6.46
CA ASP A 20 31.54 -25.29 5.16
C ASP A 20 30.29 -25.57 4.33
N SER A 21 29.79 -26.81 4.35
CA SER A 21 28.52 -27.18 3.76
C SER A 21 27.34 -26.39 4.35
N LEU A 22 27.29 -26.26 5.68
CA LEU A 22 26.23 -25.51 6.36
C LEU A 22 26.29 -24.02 6.05
N VAL A 23 27.51 -23.44 6.01
CA VAL A 23 27.71 -22.03 5.66
C VAL A 23 27.30 -21.76 4.21
N GLN A 24 27.65 -22.65 3.28
CA GLN A 24 27.24 -22.52 1.88
C GLN A 24 25.71 -22.58 1.73
N ALA A 25 25.06 -23.57 2.33
CA ALA A 25 23.60 -23.70 2.30
C ALA A 25 22.92 -22.45 2.88
N HIS A 26 23.40 -21.95 4.02
CA HIS A 26 22.87 -20.74 4.62
C HIS A 26 23.06 -19.50 3.75
N GLN A 27 24.22 -19.35 3.10
CA GLN A 27 24.48 -18.24 2.19
C GLN A 27 23.55 -18.27 0.96
N GLU A 28 23.27 -19.45 0.42
CA GLU A 28 22.30 -19.62 -0.67
C GLU A 28 20.89 -19.25 -0.23
N GLU A 29 20.46 -19.69 0.94
CA GLU A 29 19.15 -19.33 1.51
C GLU A 29 19.04 -17.81 1.73
N LEU A 30 20.07 -17.19 2.32
CA LEU A 30 20.12 -15.74 2.49
C LEU A 30 20.07 -15.01 1.14
N ALA A 31 20.77 -15.50 0.12
CA ALA A 31 20.72 -14.92 -1.22
C ALA A 31 19.31 -15.00 -1.82
N ARG A 32 18.63 -16.14 -1.68
CA ARG A 32 17.25 -16.34 -2.13
C ARG A 32 16.27 -15.41 -1.41
N VAL A 33 16.36 -15.33 -0.08
CA VAL A 33 15.49 -14.45 0.73
C VAL A 33 15.74 -12.99 0.38
N LYS A 34 17.00 -12.57 0.22
CA LYS A 34 17.35 -11.20 -0.19
C LYS A 34 16.82 -10.87 -1.59
N ALA A 35 16.91 -11.80 -2.54
CA ALA A 35 16.36 -11.60 -3.88
C ALA A 35 14.84 -11.41 -3.83
N ALA A 36 14.13 -12.29 -3.12
CA ALA A 36 12.67 -12.18 -2.96
C ALA A 36 12.26 -10.87 -2.26
N ALA A 37 12.99 -10.45 -1.22
CA ALA A 37 12.74 -9.18 -0.55
C ALA A 37 13.01 -7.96 -1.44
N ARG A 38 14.05 -8.01 -2.29
CA ARG A 38 14.32 -6.97 -3.27
C ARG A 38 13.19 -6.86 -4.30
N ASP A 39 12.69 -7.98 -4.79
CA ASP A 39 11.59 -7.98 -5.75
C ASP A 39 10.31 -7.37 -5.15
N THR A 40 9.99 -7.66 -3.89
CA THR A 40 8.81 -7.08 -3.23
C THR A 40 8.96 -5.58 -2.99
N VAL A 41 10.14 -5.12 -2.56
CA VAL A 41 10.44 -3.69 -2.38
C VAL A 41 10.34 -2.95 -3.71
N LEU A 42 10.93 -3.51 -4.77
CA LEU A 42 10.90 -2.91 -6.10
C LEU A 42 9.47 -2.83 -6.66
N ALA A 43 8.68 -3.91 -6.53
CA ALA A 43 7.29 -3.93 -6.95
C ALA A 43 6.45 -2.90 -6.19
N GLY A 44 6.67 -2.77 -4.87
CA GLY A 44 6.01 -1.75 -4.05
C GLY A 44 6.37 -0.32 -4.48
N ALA A 45 7.65 -0.06 -4.73
CA ALA A 45 8.13 1.24 -5.20
C ALA A 45 7.54 1.60 -6.57
N LEU A 46 7.56 0.68 -7.54
CA LEU A 46 6.98 0.88 -8.87
C LEU A 46 5.48 1.16 -8.80
N ARG A 47 4.74 0.39 -7.98
CA ARG A 47 3.30 0.60 -7.80
C ARG A 47 2.99 1.97 -7.22
N ALA A 48 3.72 2.37 -6.16
CA ALA A 48 3.52 3.66 -5.50
C ALA A 48 3.82 4.84 -6.44
N GLU A 49 4.89 4.74 -7.22
CA GLU A 49 5.27 5.75 -8.21
C GLU A 49 4.27 5.80 -9.38
N ALA A 50 3.84 4.64 -9.89
CA ALA A 50 2.84 4.57 -10.97
C ALA A 50 1.50 5.19 -10.54
N ALA A 51 1.05 4.91 -9.31
CA ALA A 51 -0.13 5.53 -8.73
C ALA A 51 0.01 7.06 -8.63
N ARG A 52 1.19 7.55 -8.19
CA ARG A 52 1.48 8.99 -8.13
C ARG A 52 1.43 9.66 -9.50
N LEU A 53 1.88 8.96 -10.54
CA LEU A 53 1.83 9.43 -11.92
C LEU A 53 0.45 9.28 -12.58
N GLY A 54 -0.55 8.80 -11.84
CA GLY A 54 -1.92 8.67 -12.32
C GLY A 54 -2.15 7.47 -13.23
N ALA A 55 -1.42 6.37 -13.05
CA ALA A 55 -1.69 5.11 -13.76
C ALA A 55 -3.15 4.66 -13.56
N TYR A 56 -3.79 4.16 -14.62
CA TYR A 56 -5.11 3.53 -14.51
C TYR A 56 -5.03 2.21 -13.73
N ASP A 57 -3.99 1.43 -14.01
CA ASP A 57 -3.65 0.19 -13.32
C ASP A 57 -2.14 0.21 -12.98
N PRO A 58 -1.79 0.53 -11.72
CA PRO A 58 -0.41 0.55 -11.26
C PRO A 58 0.33 -0.80 -11.41
N ASP A 59 -0.37 -1.93 -11.31
CA ASP A 59 0.23 -3.26 -11.42
C ASP A 59 0.60 -3.58 -12.85
N LEU A 60 -0.28 -3.26 -13.79
CA LEU A 60 -0.02 -3.42 -15.22
C LEU A 60 1.15 -2.53 -15.67
N VAL A 61 1.22 -1.29 -15.17
CA VAL A 61 2.35 -0.41 -15.45
C VAL A 61 3.65 -0.99 -14.90
N ALA A 62 3.67 -1.45 -13.64
CA ALA A 62 4.86 -2.06 -13.03
C ALA A 62 5.36 -3.32 -13.75
N ALA A 63 4.47 -4.05 -14.44
CA ALA A 63 4.82 -5.19 -15.28
C ALA A 63 5.46 -4.79 -16.63
N HIS A 64 5.22 -3.57 -17.10
CA HIS A 64 5.64 -3.10 -18.42
C HIS A 64 6.77 -2.06 -18.41
N VAL A 65 7.15 -1.56 -17.23
CA VAL A 65 8.30 -0.67 -17.06
C VAL A 65 9.60 -1.41 -17.34
N ASP A 66 10.50 -0.76 -18.09
CA ASP A 66 11.86 -1.24 -18.23
C ASP A 66 12.62 -1.06 -16.91
N ARG A 67 13.11 -2.19 -16.37
CA ARG A 67 13.82 -2.24 -15.09
C ARG A 67 15.33 -2.12 -15.24
N SER A 68 15.84 -2.09 -16.48
CA SER A 68 17.28 -2.08 -16.78
C SER A 68 18.02 -0.88 -16.19
N ALA A 69 17.34 0.26 -16.06
CA ALA A 69 17.87 1.50 -15.51
C ALA A 69 17.75 1.61 -13.97
N ILE A 70 17.14 0.63 -13.30
CA ILE A 70 16.90 0.66 -11.85
C ILE A 70 18.10 0.05 -11.13
N THR A 71 18.72 0.84 -10.25
CA THR A 71 19.86 0.43 -9.43
C THR A 71 19.48 0.33 -7.96
N TRP A 72 20.32 -0.32 -7.15
CA TRP A 72 20.11 -0.45 -5.71
C TRP A 72 21.10 0.44 -4.96
N SER A 73 20.62 1.20 -3.99
CA SER A 73 21.47 1.97 -3.08
C SER A 73 22.18 1.06 -2.07
N GLU A 74 23.17 1.62 -1.36
CA GLU A 74 23.87 0.91 -0.27
C GLU A 74 22.93 0.56 0.88
N GLU A 75 21.91 1.40 1.11
CA GLU A 75 20.84 1.19 2.09
C GLU A 75 19.77 0.19 1.61
N GLY A 76 19.88 -0.32 0.39
CA GLY A 76 18.94 -1.28 -0.18
C GLY A 76 17.64 -0.65 -0.71
N ALA A 77 17.63 0.64 -1.05
CA ALA A 77 16.50 1.28 -1.71
C ALA A 77 16.68 1.28 -3.25
N PRO A 78 15.61 1.01 -4.03
CA PRO A 78 15.68 1.08 -5.48
C PRO A 78 15.76 2.55 -5.94
N GLN A 79 16.73 2.88 -6.78
CA GLN A 79 16.95 4.20 -7.37
C GLN A 79 16.59 4.19 -8.87
N GLY A 80 16.16 5.33 -9.41
CA GLY A 80 15.80 5.46 -10.82
C GLY A 80 14.38 5.01 -11.19
N VAL A 81 13.59 4.56 -10.21
CA VAL A 81 12.18 4.12 -10.40
C VAL A 81 11.32 5.23 -11.01
N GLU A 82 11.44 6.46 -10.50
CA GLU A 82 10.68 7.62 -11.00
C GLU A 82 11.03 7.95 -12.45
N LYS A 83 12.31 7.85 -12.82
CA LYS A 83 12.76 8.08 -14.20
C LYS A 83 12.21 7.01 -15.13
N ALA A 84 12.37 5.73 -14.76
CA ALA A 84 11.89 4.60 -15.54
C ALA A 84 10.37 4.69 -15.81
N LEU A 85 9.59 5.16 -14.82
CA LEU A 85 8.15 5.36 -14.98
C LEU A 85 7.78 6.60 -15.79
N ARG A 86 8.56 7.68 -15.72
CA ARG A 86 8.39 8.84 -16.61
C ARG A 86 8.65 8.44 -18.07
N ASP A 87 9.72 7.72 -18.33
CA ASP A 87 10.04 7.20 -19.66
C ASP A 87 8.93 6.25 -20.15
N ALA A 88 8.42 5.38 -19.26
CA ALA A 88 7.28 4.51 -19.58
C ALA A 88 6.00 5.31 -19.88
N ARG A 89 5.76 6.44 -19.21
CA ARG A 89 4.63 7.34 -19.47
C ARG A 89 4.75 8.01 -20.83
N GLU A 90 5.95 8.39 -21.26
CA GLU A 90 6.16 8.98 -22.59
C GLU A 90 5.85 7.97 -23.70
N VAL A 91 6.33 6.73 -23.55
CA VAL A 91 6.12 5.68 -24.56
C VAL A 91 4.69 5.12 -24.52
N ARG A 92 4.11 4.99 -23.32
CA ARG A 92 2.83 4.32 -23.06
C ARG A 92 1.83 5.23 -22.34
N HIS A 93 1.68 6.45 -22.85
CA HIS A 93 0.80 7.47 -22.26
C HIS A 93 -0.64 6.96 -22.01
N PHE A 94 -1.15 6.05 -22.84
CA PHE A 94 -2.48 5.43 -22.69
C PHE A 94 -2.69 4.65 -21.38
N LEU A 95 -1.62 4.25 -20.69
CA LEU A 95 -1.70 3.60 -19.37
C LEU A 95 -1.84 4.59 -18.21
N PHE A 96 -1.66 5.88 -18.49
CA PHE A 96 -1.69 6.95 -17.52
C PHE A 96 -2.84 7.90 -17.82
N ARG A 97 -3.43 8.45 -16.77
CA ARG A 97 -4.40 9.53 -16.91
C ARG A 97 -3.71 10.76 -17.48
N GLU A 98 -4.36 11.42 -18.42
CA GLU A 98 -3.92 12.74 -18.84
C GLU A 98 -3.96 13.68 -17.65
N THR A 99 -2.87 14.41 -17.43
CA THR A 99 -2.74 15.44 -16.39
C THR A 99 -3.78 16.55 -16.66
N GLY A 100 -4.99 16.34 -16.15
CA GLY A 100 -6.17 17.15 -16.44
C GLY A 100 -7.48 16.43 -16.13
N GLN A 101 -7.52 15.10 -16.28
CA GLN A 101 -8.62 14.27 -15.77
C GLN A 101 -8.44 14.03 -14.28
N ARG A 102 -8.86 15.02 -13.48
CA ARG A 102 -9.21 14.77 -12.08
C ARG A 102 -10.11 13.55 -12.03
N LEU A 103 -9.79 12.62 -11.13
CA LEU A 103 -10.59 11.43 -10.84
C LEU A 103 -12.05 11.84 -10.56
N SER A 104 -12.94 11.75 -11.54
CA SER A 104 -14.39 11.78 -11.31
C SER A 104 -14.90 10.45 -10.72
N GLY A 105 -14.09 9.78 -9.90
CA GLY A 105 -14.33 8.41 -9.45
C GLY A 105 -13.70 8.05 -8.10
N GLU A 106 -12.80 8.87 -7.56
CA GLU A 106 -12.78 8.99 -6.12
C GLU A 106 -14.06 9.73 -5.78
N ALA A 107 -14.89 9.13 -4.93
CA ALA A 107 -15.83 9.88 -4.15
C ALA A 107 -14.98 10.94 -3.43
N GLN A 108 -14.84 12.08 -4.08
CA GLN A 108 -14.72 13.33 -3.40
C GLN A 108 -15.96 13.29 -2.51
N GLU A 109 -15.73 12.94 -1.24
CA GLU A 109 -16.38 13.60 -0.14
C GLU A 109 -16.21 15.09 -0.45
N SER A 110 -17.08 15.53 -1.36
CA SER A 110 -17.77 16.76 -1.21
C SER A 110 -18.09 16.72 0.27
N ALA A 111 -17.34 17.51 1.04
CA ALA A 111 -17.98 18.36 2.01
C ALA A 111 -19.04 19.16 1.23
N GLY A 112 -20.05 18.45 0.72
CA GLY A 112 -21.36 18.95 0.47
C GLY A 112 -21.65 19.51 1.82
N ILE A 113 -21.74 20.83 1.83
CA ILE A 113 -22.39 21.57 2.89
C ILE A 113 -23.68 20.80 3.09
N VAL A 114 -23.71 19.89 4.07
CA VAL A 114 -24.93 19.25 4.51
C VAL A 114 -25.74 20.46 4.91
N PRO A 115 -26.83 20.81 4.20
CA PRO A 115 -27.58 22.00 4.54
C PRO A 115 -27.97 21.80 6.00
N LYS A 116 -27.37 22.62 6.87
CA LYS A 116 -27.54 22.48 8.31
C LYS A 116 -29.05 22.55 8.53
N PRO A 117 -29.68 21.50 9.10
CA PRO A 117 -31.11 21.54 9.32
C PRO A 117 -31.41 22.81 10.11
N ALA A 118 -32.42 23.57 9.65
CA ALA A 118 -32.77 24.83 10.28
C ALA A 118 -32.91 24.58 11.79
N PRO A 119 -32.36 25.48 12.65
CA PRO A 119 -32.47 25.30 14.08
C PRO A 119 -33.94 25.13 14.45
N ALA A 120 -34.26 24.06 15.19
CA ALA A 120 -35.63 23.79 15.59
C ALA A 120 -36.17 25.05 16.27
N GLN A 121 -37.17 25.68 15.66
CA GLN A 121 -37.81 26.84 16.25
C GLN A 121 -38.44 26.37 17.56
N GLY A 122 -38.02 26.97 18.68
CA GLY A 122 -38.66 26.74 19.97
C GLY A 122 -40.10 27.22 19.88
N GLN A 123 -41.04 26.31 19.63
CA GLN A 123 -42.46 26.63 19.51
C GLN A 123 -43.09 26.63 20.90
N ASP A 124 -43.61 27.79 21.31
CA ASP A 124 -44.40 27.92 22.53
C ASP A 124 -45.74 27.20 22.36
N ALA A 125 -45.97 26.16 23.16
CA ALA A 125 -47.18 25.33 23.10
C ALA A 125 -48.47 26.11 23.35
N ARG A 126 -48.39 27.31 23.95
CA ARG A 126 -49.55 28.18 24.22
C ARG A 126 -49.98 29.00 23.00
N GLN A 127 -49.14 29.09 21.97
CA GLN A 127 -49.41 29.84 20.74
C GLN A 127 -49.79 28.92 19.57
N LEU A 128 -49.82 27.60 19.78
CA LEU A 128 -50.22 26.67 18.74
C LEU A 128 -51.75 26.73 18.49
N PRO A 129 -52.19 26.67 17.22
CA PRO A 129 -53.59 26.43 16.89
C PRO A 129 -54.09 25.15 17.59
N ALA A 130 -55.32 25.18 18.11
CA ALA A 130 -55.87 24.09 18.94
C ALA A 130 -55.84 22.71 18.25
N HIS A 131 -55.98 22.69 16.92
CA HIS A 131 -55.89 21.49 16.11
C HIS A 131 -54.49 20.85 16.14
N ASP A 132 -53.44 21.66 16.05
CA ASP A 132 -52.06 21.18 15.98
C ASP A 132 -51.56 20.73 17.36
N TYR A 133 -52.05 21.36 18.43
CA TYR A 133 -51.82 20.92 19.79
C TYR A 133 -52.40 19.51 20.04
N ALA A 134 -53.63 19.25 19.56
CA ALA A 134 -54.29 17.96 19.74
C ALA A 134 -53.57 16.82 19.00
N LEU A 135 -53.08 17.08 17.78
CA LEU A 135 -52.28 16.12 17.01
C LEU A 135 -50.96 15.78 17.71
N ARG A 136 -50.23 16.78 18.20
CA ARG A 136 -48.99 16.55 18.95
C ARG A 136 -49.21 15.83 20.27
N LYS A 137 -50.28 16.18 21.01
CA LYS A 137 -50.65 15.45 22.23
C LYS A 137 -50.85 13.96 21.95
N ARG A 138 -51.50 13.60 20.84
CA ARG A 138 -51.68 12.20 20.42
C ARG A 138 -50.35 11.53 20.07
N GLN A 139 -49.47 12.23 19.37
CA GLN A 139 -48.14 11.70 19.01
C GLN A 139 -47.22 11.50 20.22
N PHE A 140 -47.27 12.42 21.20
CA PHE A 140 -46.55 12.29 22.48
C PHE A 140 -47.06 11.09 23.29
N LEU A 141 -48.38 10.93 23.40
CA LEU A 141 -48.97 9.76 24.07
C LEU A 141 -48.66 8.44 23.34
N ALA A 142 -48.38 8.49 22.03
CA ALA A 142 -47.97 7.35 21.23
C ALA A 142 -46.44 7.10 21.22
N GLY A 143 -45.64 7.95 21.88
CA GLY A 143 -44.17 7.80 21.98
C GLY A 143 -43.41 8.06 20.67
N ILE A 144 -44.01 8.78 19.73
CA ILE A 144 -43.43 9.05 18.40
C ILE A 144 -42.53 10.31 18.42
N ILE A 145 -42.66 11.14 19.47
CA ILE A 145 -41.91 12.39 19.70
C ILE A 145 -41.46 12.45 21.16
#